data_AF-A0A9D2JEX4-F1
#
_entry.id   AF-A0A9D2JEX4-F1
#
_cell.length_a   1.000
_cell.length_b   1.000
_cell.length_c   1.000
_cell.angle_alpha   90.00
_cell.angle_beta   90.00
_cell.angle_gamma   90.00
#
_symmetry.space_group_name_H-M   'P 1'
#
loop_
_entity.id
_entity.type
_entity.pdbx_description
1 polymer ?
#
loop_
_entity_poly.entity_id
_entity_poly.type
_entity_poly.pdbx_seq_one_letter_code
_entity_poly.pdbx_strand_id
1 'polypeptide(L)' 'MIGNLPDWAAWGSLAEEQFAGEARALRDESLRAPVDRARVERLLDLYGQRFDTLPAYLRDIVGDIEVRD' A
#
# COMPACT_ATOMS: atom_id res chain seq x y z
N MET A 1 -29.59 1.53 -3.61
CA MET A 1 -28.26 2.11 -3.91
C MET A 1 -27.29 1.54 -2.89
N ILE A 2 -26.50 0.53 -3.28
CA ILE A 2 -25.36 0.09 -2.47
C ILE A 2 -24.26 1.11 -2.75
N GLY A 3 -24.20 2.14 -1.92
CA GLY A 3 -23.21 3.20 -2.05
C GLY A 3 -21.86 2.71 -1.55
N ASN A 4 -20.88 2.72 -2.45
CA ASN A 4 -19.49 3.06 -2.11
C ASN A 4 -18.79 2.15 -1.09
N LEU A 5 -18.91 0.82 -1.22
CA LEU A 5 -17.86 -0.05 -0.66
C LEU A 5 -16.58 0.24 -1.44
N PRO A 6 -15.47 0.64 -0.78
CA PRO A 6 -14.24 0.92 -1.51
C PRO A 6 -13.70 -0.40 -2.09
N ASP A 7 -12.97 -0.30 -3.21
CA ASP A 7 -12.60 -1.43 -4.08
C ASP A 7 -12.04 -2.66 -3.32
N TRP A 8 -11.39 -2.46 -2.15
CA TRP A 8 -10.91 -3.52 -1.26
C TRP A 8 -11.97 -4.54 -0.84
N ALA A 9 -13.24 -4.15 -0.73
CA ALA A 9 -14.33 -5.07 -0.37
C ALA A 9 -14.54 -6.17 -1.41
N ALA A 10 -14.07 -5.98 -2.64
CA ALA A 10 -14.10 -6.99 -3.70
C ALA A 10 -12.94 -8.01 -3.60
N TRP A 11 -11.87 -7.70 -2.84
CA TRP A 11 -10.64 -8.50 -2.83
C TRP A 11 -10.47 -9.36 -1.57
N GLY A 12 -11.24 -9.09 -0.50
CA GLY A 12 -11.25 -9.88 0.74
C GLY A 12 -9.93 -9.85 1.52
N SER A 13 -9.89 -10.58 2.65
CA SER A 13 -8.73 -10.56 3.57
C SER A 13 -7.41 -11.00 2.92
N LEU A 14 -7.43 -11.87 1.91
CA LEU A 14 -6.22 -12.40 1.30
C LEU A 14 -5.42 -11.32 0.52
N ALA A 15 -6.08 -10.49 -0.27
CA ALA A 15 -5.40 -9.43 -1.01
C ALA A 15 -4.86 -8.35 -0.08
N GLU A 16 -5.60 -8.05 0.99
CA GLU A 16 -5.14 -7.13 2.02
C GLU A 16 -3.87 -7.66 2.71
N GLU A 17 -3.82 -8.95 3.06
CA GLU A 17 -2.63 -9.57 3.63
C GLU A 17 -1.43 -9.57 2.67
N GLN A 18 -1.66 -9.80 1.37
CA GLN A 18 -0.59 -9.72 0.37
C GLN A 18 -0.05 -8.30 0.21
N PHE A 19 -0.94 -7.31 0.09
CA PHE A 19 -0.54 -5.90 0.04
C PHE A 19 0.25 -5.51 1.30
N ALA A 20 -0.22 -5.90 2.48
CA ALA A 20 0.47 -5.64 3.74
C ALA A 20 1.87 -6.28 3.76
N GLY A 21 2.01 -7.50 3.23
CA GLY A 21 3.28 -8.19 3.10
C GLY A 21 4.26 -7.45 2.18
N GLU A 22 3.80 -7.04 0.99
CA GLU A 22 4.63 -6.31 0.04
C GLU A 22 5.02 -4.92 0.55
N ALA A 23 4.07 -4.18 1.14
CA ALA A 23 4.34 -2.87 1.74
C ALA A 23 5.37 -2.97 2.87
N ARG A 24 5.30 -4.02 3.71
CA ARG A 24 6.30 -4.29 4.75
C ARG A 24 7.68 -4.64 4.19
N ALA A 25 7.73 -5.43 3.12
CA ALA A 25 8.99 -5.75 2.45
C ALA A 25 9.64 -4.49 1.86
N LEU A 26 8.84 -3.62 1.25
CA LEU A 26 9.31 -2.34 0.73
C LEU A 26 9.81 -1.42 1.84
N ARG A 27 9.11 -1.39 2.97
CA ARG A 27 9.54 -0.65 4.17
C ARG A 27 10.87 -1.17 4.69
N ASP A 28 11.05 -2.49 4.84
CA ASP A 28 12.33 -3.07 5.29
C ASP A 28 13.48 -2.76 4.31
N GLU A 29 13.19 -2.75 3.01
CA GLU A 29 14.14 -2.32 1.99
C GLU A 29 14.52 -0.84 2.16
N SER A 30 13.53 0.03 2.41
CA SER A 30 13.74 1.47 2.63
C SER A 30 14.62 1.78 3.85
N LEU A 31 14.62 0.92 4.87
CA LEU A 31 15.49 1.05 6.04
C LEU A 31 16.98 0.89 5.69
N ARG A 32 17.30 0.16 4.61
CA ARG A 32 18.68 -0.03 4.14
C ARG A 32 19.09 1.05 3.16
N ALA A 33 18.18 1.42 2.25
CA ALA A 33 18.38 2.47 1.28
C ALA A 33 17.02 3.01 0.82
N PRO A 34 16.87 4.34 0.62
CA PRO A 34 15.60 4.91 0.22
C PRO A 34 15.13 4.30 -1.10
N VAL A 35 13.84 3.95 -1.15
CA VAL A 35 13.23 3.33 -2.33
C VAL A 35 12.67 4.38 -3.28
N ASP A 36 12.61 4.08 -4.56
CA ASP A 36 12.03 5.00 -5.54
C ASP A 36 10.52 5.19 -5.28
N ARG A 37 10.05 6.45 -5.26
CA ARG A 37 8.64 6.79 -5.07
C ARG A 37 7.72 6.07 -6.05
N ALA A 38 8.14 5.99 -7.31
CA ALA A 38 7.39 5.29 -8.36
C ALA A 38 7.13 3.81 -8.02
N ARG A 39 7.98 3.19 -7.20
CA ARG A 39 7.80 1.80 -6.76
C ARG A 39 6.67 1.67 -5.74
N VAL A 40 6.57 2.63 -4.82
CA VAL A 40 5.43 2.73 -3.87
C VAL A 40 4.14 3.01 -4.64
N GLU A 41 4.17 3.94 -5.59
CA GLU A 41 3.00 4.26 -6.41
C GLU A 41 2.54 3.10 -7.28
N ARG A 42 3.47 2.33 -7.86
CA ARG A 42 3.13 1.09 -8.59
C ARG A 42 2.53 0.02 -7.69
N LEU A 43 3.00 -0.12 -6.45
CA LEU A 43 2.40 -1.04 -5.49
C LEU A 43 0.95 -0.65 -5.20
N LEU A 44 0.67 0.64 -5.03
CA LEU A 44 -0.70 1.13 -4.86
C LEU A 44 -1.55 0.86 -6.11
N ASP A 45 -1.04 1.19 -7.29
CA ASP A 45 -1.72 0.98 -8.57
C ASP A 45 -2.04 -0.50 -8.85
N LEU A 46 -1.11 -1.42 -8.53
CA LEU A 46 -1.29 -2.86 -8.69
C LEU A 46 -2.52 -3.40 -7.97
N TYR A 47 -2.85 -2.80 -6.82
CA TYR A 47 -4.02 -3.14 -6.01
C TYR A 47 -5.18 -2.14 -6.20
N GLY A 48 -5.09 -1.26 -7.21
CA GLY A 48 -6.10 -0.25 -7.51
C GLY A 48 -6.30 0.79 -6.39
N GLN A 49 -5.27 1.01 -5.56
CA GLN A 49 -5.35 1.83 -4.35
C GLN A 49 -4.74 3.22 -4.55
N ARG A 50 -5.15 4.14 -3.68
CA ARG A 50 -4.48 5.42 -3.45
C ARG A 50 -4.09 5.50 -1.99
N PHE A 51 -3.02 6.20 -1.67
CA PHE A 51 -2.55 6.33 -0.29
C PHE A 51 -3.65 6.83 0.67
N ASP A 52 -4.46 7.81 0.23
CA ASP A 52 -5.56 8.38 1.02
C ASP A 52 -6.73 7.41 1.27
N THR A 53 -6.88 6.39 0.41
CA THR A 53 -7.95 5.39 0.52
C THR A 53 -7.53 4.17 1.31
N LEU A 54 -6.25 4.07 1.71
CA LEU A 54 -5.76 2.96 2.50
C LEU A 54 -6.38 2.94 3.91
N PRO A 55 -6.66 1.75 4.45
CA PRO A 55 -6.89 1.55 5.87
C PRO A 55 -5.76 2.19 6.70
N ALA A 56 -6.10 2.71 7.87
CA ALA A 56 -5.16 3.46 8.71
C ALA A 56 -3.86 2.69 8.99
N TYR A 57 -3.94 1.38 9.20
CA TYR A 57 -2.77 0.55 9.48
C TYR A 57 -1.87 0.33 8.25
N LEU A 58 -2.45 0.24 7.04
CA LEU A 58 -1.66 0.13 5.80
C LEU A 58 -1.01 1.47 5.45
N ARG A 59 -1.75 2.56 5.68
CA ARG A 59 -1.23 3.92 5.50
C ARG A 59 -0.05 4.21 6.42
N ASP A 60 -0.07 3.69 7.64
CA ASP A 60 1.07 3.75 8.56
C ASP A 60 2.30 3.03 7.99
N ILE A 61 2.13 1.79 7.51
CA ILE A 61 3.22 1.03 6.89
C ILE A 61 3.79 1.75 5.66
N VAL A 62 2.92 2.20 4.75
CA VAL A 62 3.33 2.85 3.50
C VAL A 62 3.91 4.24 3.76
N GLY A 63 3.40 4.97 4.76
CA GLY A 63 3.88 6.30 5.13
C GLY A 63 5.25 6.29 5.81
N ASP A 64 5.65 5.16 6.40
CA ASP A 64 6.97 4.96 7.01
C ASP A 64 8.04 4.55 5.98
N ILE A 65 7.68 4.35 4.71
CA ILE A 65 8.62 4.02 3.64
C ILE A 65 9.43 5.26 3.28
N GLU A 66 10.74 5.22 3.53
CA GLU A 66 11.68 6.26 3.09
C GLU A 66 11.80 6.24 1.56
N VAL A 67 11.36 7.32 0.91
CA VAL A 67 11.36 7.44 -0.57
C VAL A 67 12.39 8.45 -1.06
N ARG A 68 13.01 8.13 -2.20
CA ARG A 68 13.82 9.07 -3.00
C ARG A 68 12.98 9.60 -4.17
N ASP A 69 13.08 10.91 -4.41
CA ASP A 69 12.47 11.63 -5.54
C ASP A 69 13.27 11.45 -6.85
#